data_AF-A0AAC9AD30-F1
#
_entry.id   AF-A0AAC9AD30-F1
#
_cell.length_a   1.000
_cell.length_b   1.000
_cell.length_c   1.000
_cell.angle_alpha   90.00
_cell.angle_beta   90.00
_cell.angle_gamma   90.00
#
_symmetry.space_group_name_H-M   'P 1'
#
loop_
_entity.id
_entity.type
_entity.pdbx_description
1 polymer ?
#
loop_
_entity_poly.entity_id
_entity_poly.type
_entity_poly.pdbx_seq_one_letter_code
_entity_poly.pdbx_strand_id
1 'polypeptide(L)'
;MNDDFLFADDDDENEQEDLGSWKVLIVDDEPEVHAVTKLALNDFSLNGKTLEFVSAYSGEEAKAIFKAHNDIAVVLLDVVMEADDAGLQVADYIRNELDNHFTRIILRTGQPGQAPEKDVIINYDINDYKSKTELTAQKLFTVIIAALRSYRDIIVIEENRRGLEKIIDASVDLFSSRSLERFMQGIIQQLASILGCSKDAAYITTAVATTSRTINAFNSHIGEDELYVFAGNGEYASKEGVPLKEAISAQEYALCVKAMREKQIVYADDHVVAYCNSKSHYGALLYLSGLPRRIGESDRHLVKRFSDSVQLAFDNVLKTVDVEATQKEIIERLGKALEHEAHGSNNLTRMVEMAQVLAQKVGLNEPEAHALRLAVPLLDIGTSIVPKSILQKSSPLSDEEVFKIRQHAEFGYQILQDSSRPTIQMAAMLAKQHHERWDGKGYPEGLKGEEIDIRSRIATLVDVFDALLNERPYKPAWTIDKVVAVLQEENGKHFDPQLVEYVLEDLPAFIAIQARYPNKT
;
A
#
# COMPACT_ATOMS: atom_id res chain seq x y z
N MET A 1 -37.62 31.70 58.49
CA MET A 1 -36.86 32.89 58.05
C MET A 1 -35.39 32.52 58.15
N ASN A 2 -34.65 32.24 57.09
CA ASN A 2 -34.90 32.39 55.66
C ASN A 2 -34.38 31.16 54.92
N ASP A 3 -35.19 30.68 53.98
CA ASP A 3 -34.72 30.05 52.75
C ASP A 3 -33.97 31.13 51.96
N ASP A 4 -32.75 30.85 51.53
CA ASP A 4 -32.15 31.49 50.36
C ASP A 4 -31.49 30.39 49.52
N PHE A 5 -32.31 29.80 48.65
CA PHE A 5 -31.87 29.10 47.45
C PHE A 5 -31.17 30.15 46.55
N LEU A 6 -29.85 30.14 46.52
CA LEU A 6 -29.10 30.80 45.45
C LEU A 6 -29.28 29.96 44.19
N PHE A 7 -30.07 30.47 43.25
CA PHE A 7 -29.99 30.09 41.84
C PHE A 7 -28.60 30.46 41.33
N ALA A 8 -27.80 29.48 40.91
CA ALA A 8 -26.72 29.70 39.97
C ALA A 8 -27.35 29.63 38.58
N ASP A 9 -27.13 30.66 37.76
CA ASP A 9 -27.54 30.68 36.37
C ASP A 9 -26.87 29.52 35.61
N ASP A 10 -27.68 28.60 35.10
CA ASP A 10 -27.26 27.62 34.09
C ASP A 10 -27.10 28.37 32.76
N ASP A 11 -25.98 29.07 32.57
CA ASP A 11 -25.47 29.40 31.24
C ASP A 11 -24.77 28.15 30.68
N ASP A 12 -25.56 27.10 30.42
CA ASP A 12 -25.18 26.05 29.48
C ASP A 12 -25.33 26.64 28.07
N GLU A 13 -24.36 27.47 27.66
CA GLU A 13 -24.08 27.70 26.25
C GLU A 13 -23.64 26.35 25.67
N ASN A 14 -24.63 25.56 25.20
CA ASN A 14 -24.37 24.43 24.33
C ASN A 14 -23.63 24.97 23.10
N GLU A 15 -22.30 24.80 23.06
CA GLU A 15 -21.52 24.91 21.84
C GLU A 15 -22.12 23.91 20.83
N GLN A 16 -22.99 24.39 19.94
CA GLN A 16 -23.48 23.59 18.81
C GLN A 16 -22.27 23.31 17.91
N GLU A 17 -21.73 22.09 18.00
CA GLU A 17 -20.73 21.59 17.07
C GLU A 17 -21.26 21.74 15.62
N ASP A 18 -20.52 22.50 14.80
CA ASP A 18 -20.86 22.74 13.39
C ASP A 18 -20.60 21.46 12.58
N LEU A 19 -21.63 20.62 12.48
CA LEU A 19 -21.62 19.34 11.72
C LEU A 19 -21.68 19.54 10.19
N GLY A 20 -21.57 20.79 9.71
CA GLY A 20 -21.57 21.17 8.30
C GLY A 20 -22.96 21.38 7.69
N SER A 21 -23.00 21.64 6.39
CA SER A 21 -24.21 22.04 5.65
C SER A 21 -24.56 21.07 4.51
N TRP A 22 -25.85 20.99 4.16
CA TRP A 22 -26.31 20.36 2.92
C TRP A 22 -26.46 21.40 1.83
N LYS A 23 -25.81 21.20 0.68
CA LYS A 23 -25.98 22.09 -0.47
C LYS A 23 -27.30 21.85 -1.20
N VAL A 24 -28.13 22.87 -1.22
CA VAL A 24 -29.39 22.92 -1.95
C VAL A 24 -29.27 23.98 -3.04
N LEU A 25 -29.35 23.55 -4.29
CA LEU A 25 -29.36 24.45 -5.44
C LEU A 25 -30.81 24.88 -5.75
N ILE A 26 -31.02 26.18 -5.86
CA ILE A 26 -32.29 26.77 -6.33
C ILE A 26 -32.05 27.29 -7.74
N VAL A 27 -32.82 26.81 -8.71
CA VAL A 27 -32.76 27.22 -10.12
C VAL A 27 -34.13 27.76 -10.50
N ASP A 28 -34.23 29.07 -10.64
CA ASP A 28 -35.46 29.81 -10.95
C ASP A 28 -35.05 31.19 -11.50
N ASP A 29 -35.73 31.69 -12.53
CA ASP A 29 -35.42 33.02 -13.09
C ASP A 29 -36.01 34.16 -12.25
N GLU A 30 -36.93 33.86 -11.33
CA GLU A 30 -37.57 34.82 -10.42
C GLU A 30 -36.82 34.96 -9.08
N PRO A 31 -36.17 36.11 -8.79
CA PRO A 31 -35.44 36.31 -7.53
C PRO A 31 -36.30 36.19 -6.27
N GLU A 32 -37.60 36.49 -6.38
CA GLU A 32 -38.56 36.37 -5.27
C GLU A 32 -38.70 34.92 -4.81
N VAL A 33 -38.69 33.95 -5.73
CA VAL A 33 -38.80 32.52 -5.40
C VAL A 33 -37.60 32.07 -4.58
N HIS A 34 -36.41 32.60 -4.86
CA HIS A 34 -35.19 32.32 -4.09
C HIS A 34 -35.32 32.84 -2.66
N ALA A 35 -35.79 34.08 -2.51
CA ALA A 35 -35.97 34.69 -1.19
C ALA A 35 -37.01 33.94 -0.36
N VAL A 36 -38.15 33.59 -0.94
CA VAL A 36 -39.22 32.83 -0.27
C VAL A 36 -38.75 31.42 0.12
N THR A 37 -38.03 30.74 -0.77
CA THR A 37 -37.50 29.39 -0.50
C THR A 37 -36.51 29.41 0.66
N LYS A 38 -35.58 30.38 0.67
CA LYS A 38 -34.60 30.54 1.76
C LYS A 38 -35.29 30.88 3.08
N LEU A 39 -36.28 31.77 3.06
CA LEU A 39 -37.03 32.16 4.25
C LEU A 39 -37.84 30.98 4.82
N ALA A 40 -38.49 30.19 3.96
CA ALA A 40 -39.29 29.03 4.37
C ALA A 40 -38.46 27.90 5.01
N LEU A 41 -37.14 27.90 4.78
CA LEU A 41 -36.21 26.86 5.23
C LEU A 41 -35.10 27.41 6.15
N ASN A 42 -35.23 28.65 6.64
CA ASN A 42 -34.18 29.32 7.42
C ASN A 42 -33.82 28.58 8.71
N ASP A 43 -34.82 27.99 9.37
CA ASP A 43 -34.65 27.28 10.64
C ASP A 43 -34.51 25.76 10.44
N PHE A 44 -34.10 25.33 9.24
CA PHE A 44 -33.94 23.91 8.93
C PHE A 44 -32.71 23.33 9.62
N SER A 45 -32.91 22.25 10.37
CA SER A 45 -31.84 21.38 10.86
C SER A 45 -32.23 19.91 10.70
N LEU A 46 -31.31 19.11 10.16
CA LEU A 46 -31.45 17.66 10.08
C LEU A 46 -30.15 17.01 10.51
N ASN A 47 -30.21 16.24 11.59
CA ASN A 47 -29.05 15.57 12.21
C ASN A 47 -27.91 16.54 12.54
N GLY A 48 -28.24 17.75 13.02
CA GLY A 48 -27.25 18.78 13.36
C GLY A 48 -26.68 19.55 12.17
N LYS A 49 -27.01 19.19 10.93
CA LYS A 49 -26.62 19.92 9.72
C LYS A 49 -27.66 20.96 9.30
N THR A 50 -27.17 22.11 8.85
CA THR A 50 -27.99 23.20 8.29
C THR A 50 -28.01 23.12 6.75
N LEU A 51 -28.67 24.08 6.09
CA LEU A 51 -28.71 24.17 4.62
C LEU A 51 -27.79 25.28 4.11
N GLU A 52 -26.99 24.97 3.10
CA GLU A 52 -26.26 25.94 2.30
C GLU A 52 -27.00 26.11 0.97
N PHE A 53 -27.47 27.33 0.68
CA PHE A 53 -28.19 27.60 -0.55
C PHE A 53 -27.28 28.14 -1.64
N VAL A 54 -27.24 27.45 -2.77
CA VAL A 54 -26.66 27.94 -4.02
C VAL A 54 -27.81 28.40 -4.92
N SER A 55 -27.61 29.46 -5.70
CA SER A 55 -28.66 30.03 -6.56
C SER A 55 -28.17 30.13 -7.99
N ALA A 56 -29.02 29.74 -8.94
CA ALA A 56 -28.85 29.92 -10.37
C ALA A 56 -30.12 30.57 -10.93
N TYR A 57 -29.98 31.51 -11.86
CA TYR A 57 -31.09 32.25 -12.46
C TYR A 57 -31.38 31.85 -13.91
N SER A 58 -30.68 30.83 -14.42
CA SER A 58 -30.91 30.25 -15.74
C SER A 58 -30.42 28.80 -15.79
N GLY A 59 -30.83 28.06 -16.81
CA GLY A 59 -30.34 26.70 -17.04
C GLY A 59 -28.84 26.63 -17.28
N GLU A 60 -28.26 27.59 -18.01
CA GLU A 60 -26.80 27.62 -18.24
C GLU A 60 -25.99 27.89 -16.97
N GLU A 61 -26.47 28.77 -16.09
CA GLU A 61 -25.85 28.97 -14.77
C GLU A 61 -25.93 27.70 -13.92
N ALA A 62 -27.07 27.01 -13.94
CA ALA A 62 -27.24 25.75 -13.21
C ALA A 62 -26.25 24.68 -13.70
N LYS A 63 -26.09 24.51 -15.02
CA LYS A 63 -25.09 23.59 -15.61
C LYS A 63 -23.67 23.96 -15.20
N ALA A 64 -23.33 25.25 -15.18
CA ALA A 64 -22.01 25.71 -14.74
C ALA A 64 -21.76 25.39 -13.25
N ILE A 65 -22.76 25.56 -12.40
CA ILE A 65 -22.69 25.23 -10.97
C ILE A 65 -22.51 23.73 -10.76
N PHE A 66 -23.23 22.87 -11.48
CA PHE A 66 -23.04 21.41 -11.41
C PHE A 66 -21.67 20.94 -11.92
N LYS A 67 -21.04 21.68 -12.84
CA LYS A 67 -19.64 21.42 -13.23
C LYS A 67 -18.65 21.80 -12.12
N ALA A 68 -18.95 22.85 -11.35
CA ALA A 68 -18.08 23.32 -10.27
C ALA A 68 -18.29 22.55 -8.94
N HIS A 69 -19.49 22.01 -8.71
CA HIS A 69 -19.91 21.37 -7.48
C HIS A 69 -20.48 19.97 -7.73
N ASN A 70 -19.81 18.96 -7.20
CA ASN A 70 -20.24 17.56 -7.29
C ASN A 70 -20.99 17.06 -6.04
N ASP A 71 -21.23 17.95 -5.08
CA ASP A 71 -21.79 17.67 -3.74
C ASP A 71 -23.19 18.27 -3.52
N ILE A 72 -23.85 18.71 -4.59
CA ILE A 72 -25.22 19.24 -4.54
C ILE A 72 -26.17 18.11 -4.17
N ALA A 73 -26.74 18.17 -2.97
CA ALA A 73 -27.62 17.12 -2.46
C ALA A 73 -29.01 17.17 -3.09
N VAL A 74 -29.55 18.38 -3.24
CA VAL A 74 -30.90 18.62 -3.77
C VAL A 74 -30.87 19.80 -4.72
N VAL A 75 -31.61 19.70 -5.83
CA VAL A 75 -31.91 20.84 -6.70
C VAL A 75 -33.42 21.07 -6.75
N LEU A 76 -33.82 22.30 -6.45
CA LEU A 76 -35.16 22.83 -6.67
C LEU A 76 -35.15 23.53 -8.03
N LEU A 77 -35.70 22.89 -9.04
CA LEU A 77 -35.52 23.26 -10.44
C LEU A 77 -36.85 23.70 -11.05
N ASP A 78 -36.93 24.95 -11.51
CA ASP A 78 -38.09 25.40 -12.28
C ASP A 78 -38.10 24.78 -13.68
N VAL A 79 -39.29 24.42 -14.15
CA VAL A 79 -39.46 23.80 -15.48
C VAL A 79 -39.33 24.82 -16.59
N VAL A 80 -39.95 25.99 -16.42
CA VAL A 80 -40.07 27.04 -17.44
C VAL A 80 -39.27 28.25 -16.97
N MET A 81 -38.23 28.60 -17.72
CA MET A 81 -37.38 29.78 -17.44
C MET A 81 -37.13 30.52 -18.77
N GLU A 82 -35.91 30.51 -19.29
CA GLU A 82 -35.57 31.09 -20.61
C GLU A 82 -36.28 30.39 -21.79
N ALA A 83 -36.69 29.14 -21.58
CA ALA A 83 -37.47 28.32 -22.51
C ALA A 83 -38.48 27.46 -21.75
N ASP A 84 -39.53 27.00 -22.44
CA ASP A 84 -40.61 26.18 -21.89
C ASP A 84 -40.13 24.82 -21.32
N ASP A 85 -38.95 24.36 -21.72
CA ASP A 85 -38.33 23.10 -21.32
C ASP A 85 -36.94 23.28 -20.68
N ALA A 86 -36.54 24.51 -20.34
CA ALA A 86 -35.20 24.81 -19.83
C ALA A 86 -34.82 23.94 -18.60
N GLY A 87 -35.75 23.79 -17.64
CA GLY A 87 -35.54 22.94 -16.48
C GLY A 87 -35.40 21.45 -16.82
N LEU A 88 -36.14 20.98 -17.82
CA LEU A 88 -36.05 19.59 -18.27
C LEU A 88 -34.70 19.31 -18.92
N GLN A 89 -34.17 20.26 -19.70
CA GLN A 89 -32.83 20.16 -20.28
C GLN A 89 -31.73 20.15 -19.22
N VAL A 90 -31.90 20.89 -18.12
CA VAL A 90 -30.98 20.82 -16.97
C VAL A 90 -31.07 19.47 -16.28
N ALA A 91 -32.27 18.91 -16.09
CA ALA A 91 -32.43 17.58 -15.51
C ALA A 91 -31.77 16.49 -16.38
N ASP A 92 -31.98 16.55 -17.70
CA ASP A 92 -31.34 15.66 -18.68
C ASP A 92 -29.82 15.77 -18.63
N TYR A 93 -29.30 17.00 -18.59
CA TYR A 93 -27.87 17.27 -18.45
C TYR A 93 -27.28 16.63 -17.18
N ILE A 94 -27.95 16.76 -16.04
CA ILE A 94 -27.49 16.18 -14.76
C ILE A 94 -27.43 14.65 -14.85
N ARG A 95 -28.45 14.02 -15.43
CA ARG A 95 -28.57 12.55 -15.46
C ARG A 95 -27.74 11.90 -16.55
N ASN A 96 -27.77 12.44 -17.77
CA ASN A 96 -27.23 11.77 -18.95
C ASN A 96 -25.86 12.32 -19.38
N GLU A 97 -25.58 13.60 -19.18
CA GLU A 97 -24.26 14.18 -19.52
C GLU A 97 -23.28 14.14 -18.36
N LEU A 98 -23.72 14.47 -17.14
CA LEU A 98 -22.87 14.39 -15.95
C LEU A 98 -22.88 13.01 -15.26
N ASP A 99 -23.76 12.11 -15.67
CA ASP A 99 -23.95 10.78 -15.04
C ASP A 99 -24.19 10.89 -13.52
N ASN A 100 -24.79 11.99 -13.07
CA ASN A 100 -25.06 12.23 -11.66
C ASN A 100 -26.46 11.70 -11.34
N HIS A 101 -26.52 10.44 -10.92
CA HIS A 101 -27.74 9.81 -10.39
C HIS A 101 -27.90 10.01 -8.87
N PHE A 102 -27.07 10.83 -8.23
CA PHE A 102 -27.06 11.03 -6.77
C PHE A 102 -27.88 12.25 -6.33
N THR A 103 -27.75 13.40 -7.00
CA THR A 103 -28.52 14.61 -6.65
C THR A 103 -30.02 14.36 -6.78
N ARG A 104 -30.79 14.79 -5.78
CA ARG A 104 -32.25 14.70 -5.84
C ARG A 104 -32.83 15.89 -6.59
N ILE A 105 -33.54 15.64 -7.68
CA ILE A 105 -34.16 16.67 -8.52
C ILE A 105 -35.63 16.81 -8.10
N ILE A 106 -36.02 18.00 -7.65
CA ILE A 106 -37.41 18.36 -7.38
C ILE A 106 -37.79 19.44 -8.37
N LEU A 107 -38.69 19.10 -9.31
CA LEU A 107 -39.23 20.07 -10.24
C LEU A 107 -40.31 20.93 -9.59
N ARG A 108 -40.26 22.22 -9.90
CA ARG A 108 -41.30 23.19 -9.58
C ARG A 108 -41.82 23.80 -10.87
N THR A 109 -43.11 24.11 -10.94
CA THR A 109 -43.64 24.90 -12.07
C THR A 109 -44.84 25.74 -11.62
N GLY A 110 -45.00 26.93 -12.21
CA GLY A 110 -46.24 27.71 -12.08
C GLY A 110 -47.38 27.22 -12.99
N GLN A 111 -47.07 26.40 -14.00
CA GLN A 111 -48.01 26.00 -15.06
C GLN A 111 -48.02 24.46 -15.28
N PRO A 112 -48.79 23.69 -14.49
CA PRO A 112 -48.80 22.22 -14.55
C PRO A 112 -49.44 21.60 -15.82
N GLY A 113 -49.75 22.39 -16.86
CA GLY A 113 -50.54 21.98 -18.02
C GLY A 113 -49.75 21.54 -19.27
N GLN A 114 -48.42 21.74 -19.32
CA GLN A 114 -47.64 21.56 -20.56
C GLN A 114 -47.05 20.16 -20.76
N ALA A 115 -46.81 19.38 -19.69
CA ALA A 115 -46.38 17.99 -19.76
C ALA A 115 -46.97 17.19 -18.59
N PRO A 116 -47.50 15.97 -18.81
CA PRO A 116 -48.03 15.15 -17.72
C PRO A 116 -46.92 14.83 -16.71
N GLU A 117 -47.15 15.16 -15.43
CA GLU A 117 -46.20 14.92 -14.32
C GLU A 117 -45.58 13.51 -14.37
N LYS A 118 -46.40 12.50 -14.65
CA LYS A 118 -45.98 11.10 -14.73
C LYS A 118 -44.90 10.86 -15.80
N ASP A 119 -45.03 11.49 -16.96
CA ASP A 119 -44.11 11.28 -18.08
C ASP A 119 -42.77 11.98 -17.83
N VAL A 120 -42.82 13.16 -17.21
CA VAL A 120 -41.63 13.92 -16.83
C VAL A 120 -40.82 13.17 -15.78
N ILE A 121 -41.48 12.65 -14.73
CA ILE A 121 -40.81 11.90 -13.66
C ILE A 121 -40.06 10.68 -14.20
N ILE A 122 -40.68 9.93 -15.13
CA ILE A 122 -40.11 8.70 -15.68
C ILE A 122 -38.98 9.00 -16.67
N ASN A 123 -39.20 9.92 -17.62
CA ASN A 123 -38.27 10.12 -18.72
C ASN A 123 -36.99 10.86 -18.32
N TYR A 124 -37.04 11.66 -17.25
CA TYR A 124 -35.92 12.49 -16.80
C TYR A 124 -35.35 12.05 -15.44
N ASP A 125 -35.79 10.92 -14.87
CA ASP A 125 -35.33 10.38 -13.58
C ASP A 125 -35.38 11.43 -12.44
N ILE A 126 -36.56 12.00 -12.26
CA ILE A 126 -36.84 13.08 -11.31
C ILE A 126 -37.47 12.52 -10.04
N ASN A 127 -37.12 13.10 -8.90
CA ASN A 127 -37.51 12.54 -7.60
C ASN A 127 -38.83 13.08 -7.08
N ASP A 128 -39.18 14.32 -7.42
CA ASP A 128 -40.51 14.86 -7.12
C ASP A 128 -40.89 15.97 -8.11
N TYR A 129 -42.19 16.19 -8.28
CA TYR A 129 -42.76 17.25 -9.11
C TYR A 129 -43.84 17.97 -8.32
N LYS A 130 -43.80 19.30 -8.27
CA LYS A 130 -44.73 20.11 -7.50
C LYS A 130 -45.10 21.40 -8.21
N SER A 131 -46.36 21.81 -8.13
CA SER A 131 -46.75 23.16 -8.54
C SER A 131 -46.24 24.19 -7.51
N LYS A 132 -45.74 25.35 -7.98
CA LYS A 132 -45.32 26.49 -7.13
C LYS A 132 -46.48 26.92 -6.21
N THR A 133 -47.73 26.83 -6.67
CA THR A 133 -48.93 27.20 -5.89
C THR A 133 -49.27 26.21 -4.77
N GLU A 134 -48.83 24.95 -4.89
CA GLU A 134 -49.14 23.90 -3.91
C GLU A 134 -48.06 23.70 -2.86
N LEU A 135 -46.89 24.33 -3.06
CA LEU A 135 -45.67 24.16 -2.28
C LEU A 135 -45.62 25.14 -1.11
N THR A 136 -46.48 24.92 -0.10
CA THR A 136 -46.43 25.67 1.16
C THR A 136 -45.11 25.44 1.90
N ALA A 137 -44.72 26.34 2.81
CA ALA A 137 -43.48 26.20 3.59
C ALA A 137 -43.38 24.83 4.31
N GLN A 138 -44.49 24.36 4.90
CA GLN A 138 -44.54 23.05 5.56
C GLN A 138 -44.34 21.88 4.59
N LYS A 139 -44.93 21.95 3.38
CA LYS A 139 -44.73 20.92 2.36
C LYS A 139 -43.31 20.94 1.81
N LEU A 140 -42.77 22.12 1.52
CA LEU A 140 -41.38 22.29 1.10
C LEU A 140 -40.42 21.68 2.13
N PHE A 141 -40.64 21.93 3.42
CA PHE A 141 -39.87 21.34 4.51
C PHE A 141 -39.90 19.80 4.47
N THR A 142 -41.09 19.19 4.35
CA THR A 142 -41.20 17.72 4.29
C THR A 142 -40.56 17.10 3.05
N VAL A 143 -40.64 17.78 1.89
CA VAL A 143 -40.05 17.31 0.64
C VAL A 143 -38.52 17.38 0.71
N ILE A 144 -37.97 18.47 1.25
CA ILE A 144 -36.52 18.61 1.46
C ILE A 144 -36.00 17.54 2.42
N ILE A 145 -36.70 17.24 3.52
CA ILE A 145 -36.31 16.15 4.43
C ILE A 145 -36.26 14.80 3.69
N ALA A 146 -37.31 14.48 2.92
CA ALA A 146 -37.38 13.22 2.19
C ALA A 146 -36.25 13.11 1.15
N ALA A 147 -36.00 14.19 0.41
CA ALA A 147 -34.93 14.27 -0.58
C ALA A 147 -33.53 14.14 0.06
N LEU A 148 -33.25 14.88 1.13
CA LEU A 148 -31.95 14.79 1.82
C LEU A 148 -31.70 13.41 2.43
N ARG A 149 -32.73 12.77 3.00
CA ARG A 149 -32.61 11.39 3.48
C ARG A 149 -32.31 10.42 2.35
N SER A 150 -33.03 10.53 1.23
CA SER A 150 -32.78 9.70 0.04
C SER A 150 -31.38 9.93 -0.54
N TYR A 151 -30.90 11.17 -0.59
CA TYR A 151 -29.54 11.50 -1.01
C TYR A 151 -28.51 10.80 -0.12
N ARG A 152 -28.62 11.00 1.20
CA ARG A 152 -27.73 10.39 2.20
C ARG A 152 -27.68 8.87 2.04
N ASP A 153 -28.84 8.23 1.95
CA ASP A 153 -28.93 6.77 1.90
C ASP A 153 -28.27 6.21 0.62
N ILE A 154 -28.41 6.90 -0.52
CA ILE A 154 -27.76 6.53 -1.79
C ILE A 154 -26.25 6.72 -1.72
N ILE A 155 -25.78 7.82 -1.12
CA ILE A 155 -24.34 8.05 -0.94
C ILE A 155 -23.71 6.94 -0.10
N VAL A 156 -24.35 6.54 1.00
CA VAL A 156 -23.90 5.42 1.84
C VAL A 156 -23.84 4.11 1.04
N ILE A 157 -24.82 3.86 0.16
CA ILE A 157 -24.82 2.66 -0.71
C ILE A 157 -23.66 2.70 -1.71
N GLU A 158 -23.41 3.84 -2.36
CA GLU A 158 -22.30 3.95 -3.33
C GLU A 158 -20.93 3.83 -2.63
N GLU A 159 -20.78 4.36 -1.42
CA GLU A 159 -19.57 4.16 -0.61
C GLU A 159 -19.36 2.68 -0.26
N ASN A 160 -20.44 1.99 0.11
CA ASN A 160 -20.41 0.54 0.32
C ASN A 160 -20.04 -0.21 -0.97
N ARG A 161 -20.56 0.19 -2.14
CA ARG A 161 -20.22 -0.42 -3.43
C ARG A 161 -18.74 -0.24 -3.76
N ARG A 162 -18.23 0.99 -3.66
CA ARG A 162 -16.83 1.34 -3.97
C ARG A 162 -15.82 0.65 -3.06
N GLY A 163 -16.10 0.51 -1.76
CA GLY A 163 -15.16 -0.21 -0.90
C GLY A 163 -15.21 -1.72 -1.11
N LEU A 164 -16.35 -2.31 -1.49
CA LEU A 164 -16.41 -3.72 -1.92
C LEU A 164 -15.57 -3.94 -3.18
N GLU A 165 -15.64 -3.04 -4.16
CA GLU A 165 -14.83 -3.07 -5.37
C GLU A 165 -13.33 -3.03 -5.05
N LYS A 166 -12.89 -2.12 -4.17
CA LYS A 166 -11.50 -2.09 -3.68
C LYS A 166 -11.05 -3.41 -3.04
N ILE A 167 -11.92 -4.06 -2.26
CA ILE A 167 -11.62 -5.37 -1.67
C ILE A 167 -11.46 -6.43 -2.76
N ILE A 168 -12.35 -6.45 -3.75
CA ILE A 168 -12.32 -7.42 -4.87
C ILE A 168 -11.04 -7.22 -5.68
N ASP A 169 -10.72 -5.99 -6.09
CA ASP A 169 -9.52 -5.71 -6.89
C ASP A 169 -8.24 -6.09 -6.14
N ALA A 170 -8.17 -5.78 -4.85
CA ALA A 170 -7.02 -6.14 -4.04
C ALA A 170 -6.95 -7.66 -3.73
N SER A 171 -8.08 -8.37 -3.82
CA SER A 171 -8.12 -9.83 -3.59
C SER A 171 -7.43 -10.63 -4.70
N VAL A 172 -7.35 -10.07 -5.92
CA VAL A 172 -6.74 -10.73 -7.09
C VAL A 172 -5.23 -10.92 -6.92
N ASP A 173 -4.57 -10.03 -6.15
CA ASP A 173 -3.11 -9.98 -6.02
C ASP A 173 -2.59 -10.26 -4.61
N LEU A 174 -3.35 -10.91 -3.71
CA LEU A 174 -3.04 -11.11 -2.26
C LEU A 174 -1.64 -11.65 -1.88
N PHE A 175 -0.81 -11.99 -2.84
CA PHE A 175 0.53 -12.56 -2.67
C PHE A 175 1.67 -11.53 -2.69
N SER A 176 1.40 -10.23 -2.75
CA SER A 176 2.43 -9.17 -2.70
C SER A 176 2.24 -8.22 -1.51
N SER A 177 3.31 -7.57 -1.04
CA SER A 177 3.25 -6.61 0.07
C SER A 177 2.38 -5.39 -0.24
N ARG A 178 2.48 -4.84 -1.46
CA ARG A 178 1.69 -3.69 -1.93
C ARG A 178 0.21 -4.00 -2.12
N SER A 179 -0.15 -5.22 -2.50
CA SER A 179 -1.55 -5.62 -2.65
C SER A 179 -2.22 -5.85 -1.29
N LEU A 180 -1.47 -6.31 -0.27
CA LEU A 180 -2.01 -6.42 1.08
C LEU A 180 -2.34 -5.05 1.67
N GLU A 181 -1.47 -4.06 1.52
CA GLU A 181 -1.73 -2.70 2.02
C GLU A 181 -3.04 -2.13 1.45
N ARG A 182 -3.22 -2.25 0.13
CA ARG A 182 -4.46 -1.86 -0.56
C ARG A 182 -5.67 -2.69 -0.12
N PHE A 183 -5.49 -3.99 0.09
CA PHE A 183 -6.53 -4.89 0.59
C PHE A 183 -6.99 -4.47 1.99
N MET A 184 -6.05 -4.17 2.87
CA MET A 184 -6.29 -3.71 4.23
C MET A 184 -7.00 -2.36 4.23
N GLN A 185 -6.56 -1.40 3.40
CA GLN A 185 -7.26 -0.13 3.19
C GLN A 185 -8.72 -0.36 2.71
N GLY A 186 -8.95 -1.31 1.80
CA GLY A 186 -10.29 -1.68 1.33
C GLY A 186 -11.19 -2.23 2.44
N ILE A 187 -10.69 -3.18 3.24
CA ILE A 187 -11.40 -3.77 4.40
C ILE A 187 -11.75 -2.69 5.41
N ILE A 188 -10.78 -1.85 5.73
CA ILE A 188 -10.93 -0.73 6.65
C ILE A 188 -12.02 0.24 6.19
N GLN A 189 -11.99 0.64 4.92
CA GLN A 189 -12.96 1.56 4.33
C GLN A 189 -14.39 0.98 4.41
N GLN A 190 -14.53 -0.32 4.17
CA GLN A 190 -15.81 -1.02 4.27
C GLN A 190 -16.35 -1.06 5.70
N LEU A 191 -15.48 -1.36 6.67
CA LEU A 191 -15.88 -1.35 8.07
C LEU A 191 -16.35 0.04 8.50
N ALA A 192 -15.63 1.10 8.14
CA ALA A 192 -16.01 2.48 8.44
C ALA A 192 -17.39 2.82 7.83
N SER A 193 -17.61 2.48 6.57
CA SER A 193 -18.87 2.73 5.86
C SER A 193 -20.06 1.99 6.49
N ILE A 194 -19.90 0.70 6.81
CA ILE A 194 -20.94 -0.12 7.45
C ILE A 194 -21.32 0.39 8.85
N LEU A 195 -20.36 0.96 9.58
CA LEU A 195 -20.62 1.58 10.88
C LEU A 195 -21.36 2.92 10.78
N GLY A 196 -21.75 3.34 9.57
CA GLY A 196 -22.63 4.49 9.31
C GLY A 196 -21.89 5.79 9.01
N CYS A 197 -20.68 5.72 8.46
CA CYS A 197 -19.79 6.85 8.32
C CYS A 197 -19.66 7.20 6.84
N SER A 198 -20.46 8.18 6.37
CA SER A 198 -20.27 8.76 5.04
C SER A 198 -19.18 9.82 5.06
N LYS A 199 -18.67 10.24 3.90
CA LYS A 199 -17.57 11.23 3.73
C LYS A 199 -17.63 12.53 4.55
N ASP A 200 -18.76 12.87 5.17
CA ASP A 200 -18.88 14.03 6.06
C ASP A 200 -18.79 13.69 7.56
N ALA A 201 -18.71 12.41 7.92
CA ALA A 201 -18.23 11.98 9.23
C ALA A 201 -16.71 12.11 9.21
N ALA A 202 -16.24 13.36 9.34
CA ALA A 202 -14.91 13.63 9.83
C ALA A 202 -14.64 12.75 11.07
N TYR A 203 -13.37 12.40 11.29
CA TYR A 203 -12.85 11.79 12.50
C TYR A 203 -12.73 10.26 12.58
N ILE A 204 -13.23 9.45 11.64
CA ILE A 204 -12.86 8.01 11.65
C ILE A 204 -11.52 7.76 10.99
N THR A 205 -10.52 7.59 11.84
CA THR A 205 -9.18 7.28 11.44
C THR A 205 -8.89 5.87 11.90
N THR A 206 -8.51 5.05 10.94
CA THR A 206 -8.31 3.62 11.13
C THR A 206 -6.86 3.29 10.88
N ALA A 207 -6.22 2.57 11.79
CA ALA A 207 -4.84 2.15 11.64
C ALA A 207 -4.71 0.66 11.94
N VAL A 208 -3.90 -0.02 11.16
CA VAL A 208 -3.41 -1.36 11.52
C VAL A 208 -2.03 -1.18 12.10
N ALA A 209 -1.84 -1.50 13.37
CA ALA A 209 -0.54 -1.43 14.00
C ALA A 209 0.12 -2.81 14.11
N THR A 210 1.41 -2.88 13.79
CA THR A 210 2.22 -4.10 13.94
C THR A 210 3.54 -3.82 14.65
N THR A 211 4.19 -4.87 15.14
CA THR A 211 5.46 -4.78 15.84
C THR A 211 6.64 -4.60 14.89
N SER A 212 7.71 -3.99 15.41
CA SER A 212 8.98 -3.76 14.72
C SER A 212 9.59 -5.03 14.11
N ARG A 213 9.39 -6.19 14.74
CA ARG A 213 9.88 -7.50 14.22
C ARG A 213 9.17 -7.94 12.94
N THR A 214 7.93 -7.49 12.71
CA THR A 214 7.19 -7.71 11.46
C THR A 214 7.66 -6.75 10.36
N ILE A 215 8.12 -5.55 10.72
CA ILE A 215 8.64 -4.54 9.80
C ILE A 215 10.11 -4.78 9.44
N ASN A 216 10.85 -5.58 10.20
CA ASN A 216 12.25 -5.93 9.91
C ASN A 216 12.47 -6.64 8.56
N ALA A 217 11.40 -7.02 7.85
CA ALA A 217 11.47 -7.42 6.44
C ALA A 217 11.61 -6.23 5.45
N PHE A 218 11.46 -4.99 5.91
CA PHE A 218 11.37 -3.78 5.08
C PHE A 218 12.34 -2.63 5.47
N ASN A 219 12.78 -2.49 6.73
CA ASN A 219 13.76 -1.47 7.15
C ASN A 219 14.61 -1.91 8.36
N SER A 220 15.90 -1.51 8.39
CA SER A 220 16.95 -2.09 9.23
C SER A 220 17.28 -1.39 10.56
N HIS A 221 16.49 -0.41 11.01
CA HIS A 221 16.78 0.37 12.22
C HIS A 221 15.54 0.64 13.08
N ILE A 222 14.96 -0.40 13.67
CA ILE A 222 13.81 -0.25 14.57
C ILE A 222 14.00 -1.11 15.84
N GLY A 223 13.73 -0.54 17.02
CA GLY A 223 13.89 -1.17 18.34
C GLY A 223 12.91 -2.33 18.61
N GLU A 224 13.15 -3.13 19.65
CA GLU A 224 12.29 -4.26 20.00
C GLU A 224 10.98 -3.80 20.70
N ASP A 225 9.86 -4.45 20.36
CA ASP A 225 8.52 -4.32 20.98
C ASP A 225 7.75 -2.99 20.80
N GLU A 226 8.09 -2.18 19.81
CA GLU A 226 7.35 -0.96 19.48
C GLU A 226 6.34 -1.18 18.33
N LEU A 227 5.15 -0.59 18.46
CA LEU A 227 4.05 -0.64 17.49
C LEU A 227 4.20 0.47 16.45
N TYR A 228 3.92 0.16 15.19
CA TYR A 228 4.03 1.05 14.03
C TYR A 228 2.76 1.00 13.20
N VAL A 229 2.38 2.13 12.61
CA VAL A 229 1.27 2.18 11.65
C VAL A 229 1.69 1.48 10.36
N PHE A 230 0.99 0.39 10.02
CA PHE A 230 1.23 -0.40 8.81
C PHE A 230 0.41 0.10 7.62
N ALA A 231 -0.84 0.47 7.85
CA ALA A 231 -1.74 1.06 6.88
C ALA A 231 -2.80 1.90 7.61
N GLY A 232 -3.27 2.97 6.98
CA GLY A 232 -4.31 3.80 7.58
C GLY A 232 -5.19 4.56 6.60
N ASN A 233 -6.25 5.17 7.14
CA ASN A 233 -7.18 6.05 6.41
C ASN A 233 -7.44 7.33 7.23
N GLY A 234 -7.93 8.39 6.57
CA GLY A 234 -8.12 9.70 7.19
C GLY A 234 -6.80 10.29 7.68
N GLU A 235 -6.71 10.67 8.95
CA GLU A 235 -5.50 11.24 9.57
C GLU A 235 -4.31 10.26 9.63
N TYR A 236 -4.52 8.98 9.33
CA TYR A 236 -3.45 7.96 9.27
C TYR A 236 -3.04 7.57 7.85
N ALA A 237 -3.68 8.10 6.82
CA ALA A 237 -3.41 7.73 5.41
C ALA A 237 -1.97 7.98 4.97
N SER A 238 -1.22 8.84 5.68
CA SER A 238 0.17 9.21 5.39
C SER A 238 1.13 8.93 6.55
N LYS A 239 0.72 8.14 7.55
CA LYS A 239 1.54 7.84 8.74
C LYS A 239 2.16 6.44 8.70
N GLU A 240 2.27 5.83 7.53
CA GLU A 240 2.86 4.49 7.36
C GLU A 240 4.33 4.46 7.81
N GLY A 241 4.69 3.45 8.58
CA GLY A 241 6.03 3.31 9.15
C GLY A 241 6.34 4.26 10.32
N VAL A 242 5.38 5.07 10.77
CA VAL A 242 5.54 5.94 11.95
C VAL A 242 5.23 5.13 13.24
N PRO A 243 6.01 5.32 14.33
CA PRO A 243 5.67 4.74 15.63
C PRO A 243 4.26 5.13 16.06
N LEU A 244 3.45 4.15 16.51
CA LEU A 244 2.06 4.38 16.87
C LEU A 244 1.92 5.44 17.97
N LYS A 245 2.86 5.46 18.94
CA LYS A 245 2.91 6.46 20.03
C LYS A 245 3.03 7.91 19.54
N GLU A 246 3.56 8.11 18.33
CA GLU A 246 3.74 9.41 17.68
C GLU A 246 2.58 9.72 16.72
N ALA A 247 1.84 8.68 16.31
CA ALA A 247 0.73 8.81 15.39
C ALA A 247 -0.60 9.15 16.08
N ILE A 248 -0.79 8.75 17.34
CA ILE A 248 -2.04 8.89 18.11
C ILE A 248 -1.82 9.55 19.48
N SER A 249 -2.88 10.02 20.13
CA SER A 249 -2.80 10.63 21.47
C SER A 249 -2.44 9.62 22.56
N ALA A 250 -1.99 10.12 23.71
CA ALA A 250 -1.61 9.25 24.85
C ALA A 250 -2.78 8.40 25.39
N GLN A 251 -4.01 8.93 25.34
CA GLN A 251 -5.21 8.23 25.79
C GLN A 251 -5.58 7.09 24.83
N GLU A 252 -5.50 7.34 23.53
CA GLU A 252 -5.74 6.35 22.49
C GLU A 252 -4.66 5.25 22.52
N TYR A 253 -3.41 5.65 22.72
CA TYR A 253 -2.30 4.70 22.89
C TYR A 253 -2.50 3.78 24.09
N ALA A 254 -3.04 4.29 25.21
CA ALA A 254 -3.38 3.46 26.37
C ALA A 254 -4.45 2.40 26.04
N LEU A 255 -5.44 2.74 25.20
CA LEU A 255 -6.45 1.77 24.72
C LEU A 255 -5.80 0.68 23.86
N CYS A 256 -4.87 1.05 22.97
CA CYS A 256 -4.09 0.11 22.17
C CYS A 256 -3.25 -0.84 23.01
N VAL A 257 -2.52 -0.33 24.00
CA VAL A 257 -1.74 -1.14 24.92
C VAL A 257 -2.64 -2.08 25.73
N LYS A 258 -3.81 -1.60 26.18
CA LYS A 258 -4.80 -2.43 26.88
C LYS A 258 -5.30 -3.57 26.01
N ALA A 259 -5.73 -3.28 24.78
CA ALA A 259 -6.21 -4.29 23.84
C ALA A 259 -5.15 -5.36 23.55
N MET A 260 -3.89 -4.96 23.39
CA MET A 260 -2.76 -5.85 23.16
C MET A 260 -2.46 -6.75 24.37
N ARG A 261 -2.50 -6.18 25.59
CA ARG A 261 -2.26 -6.92 26.83
C ARG A 261 -3.37 -7.91 27.13
N GLU A 262 -4.63 -7.49 26.98
CA GLU A 262 -5.82 -8.30 27.27
C GLU A 262 -6.18 -9.27 26.13
N LYS A 263 -5.63 -9.06 24.93
CA LYS A 263 -5.91 -9.82 23.71
C LYS A 263 -7.40 -9.85 23.35
N GLN A 264 -8.07 -8.70 23.51
CA GLN A 264 -9.50 -8.54 23.29
C GLN A 264 -9.81 -7.24 22.54
N ILE A 265 -11.07 -7.09 22.16
CA ILE A 265 -11.59 -5.84 21.60
C ILE A 265 -11.95 -4.91 22.76
N VAL A 266 -11.38 -3.71 22.75
CA VAL A 266 -11.68 -2.63 23.68
C VAL A 266 -12.63 -1.65 22.97
N TYR A 267 -13.80 -1.44 23.56
CA TYR A 267 -14.79 -0.47 23.10
C TYR A 267 -14.75 0.75 24.02
N ALA A 268 -14.56 1.93 23.45
CA ALA A 268 -14.72 3.23 24.09
C ALA A 268 -15.93 3.97 23.49
N ASP A 269 -16.09 5.25 23.82
CA ASP A 269 -17.27 6.03 23.43
C ASP A 269 -17.25 6.40 21.94
N ASP A 270 -16.09 6.80 21.45
CA ASP A 270 -15.78 7.19 20.07
C ASP A 270 -14.66 6.34 19.44
N HIS A 271 -14.03 5.42 20.19
CA HIS A 271 -12.98 4.53 19.71
C HIS A 271 -13.32 3.05 19.82
N VAL A 272 -12.75 2.27 18.91
CA VAL A 272 -12.68 0.82 19.01
C VAL A 272 -11.27 0.36 18.68
N VAL A 273 -10.71 -0.46 19.58
CA VAL A 273 -9.42 -1.11 19.35
C VAL A 273 -9.59 -2.61 19.43
N ALA A 274 -9.46 -3.27 18.29
CA ALA A 274 -9.58 -4.71 18.19
C ALA A 274 -8.19 -5.36 18.10
N TYR A 275 -7.85 -6.15 19.12
CA TYR A 275 -6.71 -7.07 19.00
C TYR A 275 -7.06 -8.20 18.04
N CYS A 276 -6.36 -8.21 16.91
CA CYS A 276 -6.39 -9.26 15.91
C CYS A 276 -5.49 -10.40 16.43
N ASN A 277 -6.09 -11.56 16.72
CA ASN A 277 -5.37 -12.66 17.38
C ASN A 277 -4.74 -13.62 16.37
N SER A 278 -3.41 -13.55 16.18
CA SER A 278 -2.67 -14.52 15.37
C SER A 278 -2.43 -15.83 16.12
N LYS A 279 -2.38 -16.95 15.39
CA LYS A 279 -1.93 -18.25 15.92
C LYS A 279 -0.41 -18.43 15.85
N SER A 280 0.29 -17.67 15.00
CA SER A 280 1.70 -17.88 14.69
C SER A 280 2.60 -16.70 15.10
N HIS A 281 2.04 -15.49 15.27
CA HIS A 281 2.81 -14.26 15.48
C HIS A 281 2.24 -13.39 16.60
N TYR A 282 2.95 -12.31 16.94
CA TYR A 282 2.40 -11.23 17.75
C TYR A 282 1.24 -10.58 16.98
N GLY A 283 0.05 -10.50 17.58
CA GLY A 283 -1.17 -10.04 16.91
C GLY A 283 -1.11 -8.59 16.45
N ALA A 284 -1.91 -8.25 15.45
CA ALA A 284 -2.07 -6.88 14.98
C ALA A 284 -3.13 -6.13 15.81
N LEU A 285 -3.12 -4.81 15.77
CA LEU A 285 -4.23 -3.99 16.30
C LEU A 285 -4.96 -3.35 15.14
N LEU A 286 -6.28 -3.52 15.10
CA LEU A 286 -7.17 -2.70 14.28
C LEU A 286 -7.73 -1.58 15.17
N TYR A 287 -7.34 -0.36 14.86
CA TYR A 287 -7.77 0.85 15.55
C TYR A 287 -8.84 1.56 14.72
N LEU A 288 -9.88 2.08 15.36
CA LEU A 288 -10.90 2.98 14.81
C LEU A 288 -11.14 4.12 15.82
N SER A 289 -11.16 5.37 15.36
CA SER A 289 -11.55 6.56 16.14
C SER A 289 -12.80 7.25 15.54
N GLY A 290 -13.30 8.32 16.17
CA GLY A 290 -14.33 9.22 15.64
C GLY A 290 -15.69 8.61 15.29
N LEU A 291 -16.06 7.51 15.97
CA LEU A 291 -17.33 6.84 15.73
C LEU A 291 -18.51 7.78 16.01
N PRO A 292 -19.49 7.94 15.09
CA PRO A 292 -20.59 8.89 15.25
C PRO A 292 -21.58 8.52 16.36
N ARG A 293 -21.48 7.29 16.87
CA ARG A 293 -22.27 6.78 17.99
C ARG A 293 -21.54 5.62 18.66
N ARG A 294 -21.90 5.35 19.92
CA ARG A 294 -21.48 4.12 20.60
C ARG A 294 -21.87 2.88 19.78
N ILE A 295 -20.93 1.95 19.69
CA ILE A 295 -21.06 0.68 18.98
C ILE A 295 -22.10 -0.20 19.69
N GLY A 296 -23.21 -0.49 19.00
CA GLY A 296 -24.27 -1.37 19.47
C GLY A 296 -23.91 -2.86 19.31
N GLU A 297 -24.72 -3.78 19.84
CA GLU A 297 -24.42 -5.22 19.77
C GLU A 297 -24.27 -5.75 18.34
N SER A 298 -25.10 -5.27 17.42
CA SER A 298 -25.04 -5.63 16.00
C SER A 298 -23.71 -5.20 15.36
N ASP A 299 -23.21 -4.03 15.73
CA ASP A 299 -21.94 -3.48 15.27
C ASP A 299 -20.74 -4.26 15.86
N ARG A 300 -20.84 -4.70 17.13
CA ARG A 300 -19.78 -5.50 17.78
C ARG A 300 -19.51 -6.79 17.04
N HIS A 301 -20.56 -7.46 16.55
CA HIS A 301 -20.40 -8.67 15.74
C HIS A 301 -19.64 -8.38 14.44
N LEU A 302 -19.98 -7.29 13.75
CA LEU A 302 -19.30 -6.88 12.51
C LEU A 302 -17.84 -6.54 12.75
N VAL A 303 -17.53 -5.69 13.73
CA VAL A 303 -16.16 -5.35 14.13
C VAL A 303 -15.35 -6.63 14.42
N LYS A 304 -15.94 -7.59 15.15
CA LYS A 304 -15.26 -8.85 15.45
C LYS A 304 -14.94 -9.65 14.18
N ARG A 305 -15.91 -9.79 13.27
CA ARG A 305 -15.72 -10.50 11.99
C ARG A 305 -14.66 -9.83 11.12
N PHE A 306 -14.66 -8.50 11.06
CA PHE A 306 -13.68 -7.72 10.32
C PHE A 306 -12.28 -7.84 10.93
N SER A 307 -12.16 -7.77 12.26
CA SER A 307 -10.90 -7.99 12.97
C SER A 307 -10.30 -9.37 12.67
N ASP A 308 -11.15 -10.42 12.59
CA ASP A 308 -10.71 -11.77 12.23
C ASP A 308 -10.26 -11.84 10.75
N SER A 309 -10.95 -11.16 9.82
CA SER A 309 -10.55 -11.08 8.41
C SER A 309 -9.22 -10.33 8.22
N VAL A 310 -9.04 -9.21 8.92
CA VAL A 310 -7.77 -8.46 8.97
C VAL A 310 -6.65 -9.38 9.46
N GLN A 311 -6.89 -10.15 10.51
CA GLN A 311 -5.90 -11.07 11.04
C GLN A 311 -5.48 -12.14 10.02
N LEU A 312 -6.44 -12.73 9.31
CA LEU A 312 -6.15 -13.76 8.32
C LEU A 312 -5.29 -13.22 7.17
N ALA A 313 -5.57 -11.99 6.73
CA ALA A 313 -4.80 -11.32 5.70
C ALA A 313 -3.35 -11.08 6.15
N PHE A 314 -3.19 -10.60 7.39
CA PHE A 314 -1.90 -10.36 8.01
C PHE A 314 -1.09 -11.66 8.20
N ASP A 315 -1.72 -12.72 8.70
CA ASP A 315 -1.10 -14.03 8.85
C ASP A 315 -0.59 -14.60 7.53
N ASN A 316 -1.29 -14.36 6.42
CA ASN A 316 -0.87 -14.84 5.11
C ASN A 316 0.36 -14.12 4.59
N VAL A 317 0.46 -12.79 4.78
CA VAL A 317 1.66 -12.05 4.36
C VAL A 317 2.86 -12.39 5.23
N LEU A 318 2.66 -12.49 6.54
CA LEU A 318 3.71 -12.95 7.44
C LEU A 318 4.24 -14.32 7.04
N LYS A 319 3.35 -15.26 6.67
CA LYS A 319 3.78 -16.57 6.15
C LYS A 319 4.60 -16.45 4.87
N THR A 320 4.25 -15.57 3.95
CA THR A 320 5.03 -15.37 2.71
C THR A 320 6.43 -14.85 3.04
N VAL A 321 6.52 -13.82 3.89
CA VAL A 321 7.79 -13.26 4.36
C VAL A 321 8.62 -14.32 5.10
N ASP A 322 8.00 -15.10 5.99
CA ASP A 322 8.67 -16.19 6.71
C ASP A 322 9.20 -17.26 5.76
N VAL A 323 8.43 -17.62 4.72
CA VAL A 323 8.87 -18.58 3.71
C VAL A 323 10.08 -18.05 2.95
N GLU A 324 10.06 -16.79 2.52
CA GLU A 324 11.20 -16.16 1.84
C GLU A 324 12.43 -16.06 2.75
N ALA A 325 12.25 -15.62 4.00
CA ALA A 325 13.32 -15.56 4.99
C ALA A 325 13.90 -16.96 5.28
N THR A 326 13.05 -17.97 5.41
CA THR A 326 13.47 -19.37 5.60
C THR A 326 14.24 -19.89 4.39
N GLN A 327 13.76 -19.61 3.17
CA GLN A 327 14.47 -19.99 1.95
C GLN A 327 15.84 -19.32 1.87
N LYS A 328 15.92 -18.02 2.15
CA LYS A 328 17.19 -17.28 2.20
C LYS A 328 18.14 -17.88 3.24
N GLU A 329 17.68 -18.13 4.46
CA GLU A 329 18.50 -18.74 5.52
C GLU A 329 19.00 -20.13 5.11
N ILE A 330 18.14 -20.98 4.52
CA ILE A 330 18.55 -22.30 4.02
C ILE A 330 19.63 -22.16 2.96
N ILE A 331 19.44 -21.27 1.98
CA ILE A 331 20.41 -21.03 0.90
C ILE A 331 21.74 -20.53 1.47
N GLU A 332 21.73 -19.55 2.38
CA GLU A 332 22.95 -19.04 3.01
C GLU A 332 23.68 -20.10 3.83
N ARG A 333 22.95 -20.96 4.56
CA ARG A 333 23.53 -22.08 5.32
C ARG A 333 24.12 -23.14 4.42
N LEU A 334 23.46 -23.45 3.31
CA LEU A 334 23.98 -24.39 2.31
C LEU A 334 25.23 -23.83 1.63
N GLY A 335 25.21 -22.57 1.19
CA GLY A 335 26.38 -21.89 0.63
C GLY A 335 27.56 -21.93 1.60
N LYS A 336 27.36 -21.53 2.86
CA LYS A 336 28.40 -21.57 3.91
C LYS A 336 28.90 -22.98 4.21
N ALA A 337 28.06 -24.00 4.11
CA ALA A 337 28.48 -25.39 4.31
C ALA A 337 29.38 -25.91 3.17
N LEU A 338 29.29 -25.28 2.00
CA LEU A 338 30.04 -25.60 0.79
C LEU A 338 31.28 -24.71 0.62
N GLU A 339 31.40 -23.63 1.39
CA GLU A 339 32.64 -22.87 1.46
C GLU A 339 33.79 -23.76 1.97
N HIS A 340 34.89 -23.73 1.21
CA HIS A 340 36.13 -24.40 1.60
C HIS A 340 37.13 -23.43 2.26
N GLU A 341 36.73 -22.17 2.42
CA GLU A 341 37.49 -21.12 3.10
C GLU A 341 37.47 -21.33 4.63
N ALA A 342 38.37 -20.62 5.34
CA ALA A 342 38.52 -20.76 6.78
C ALA A 342 37.22 -20.43 7.55
N HIS A 343 37.05 -21.05 8.71
CA HIS A 343 35.97 -20.70 9.64
C HIS A 343 35.96 -19.17 9.88
N GLY A 344 34.87 -18.50 9.53
CA GLY A 344 34.73 -17.05 9.70
C GLY A 344 34.78 -16.22 8.40
N SER A 345 34.85 -16.84 7.22
CA SER A 345 34.70 -16.10 5.95
C SER A 345 33.34 -15.42 5.84
N ASN A 346 33.33 -14.22 5.25
CA ASN A 346 32.12 -13.48 4.88
C ASN A 346 32.06 -13.24 3.36
N ASN A 347 32.82 -14.01 2.56
CA ASN A 347 32.90 -13.87 1.11
C ASN A 347 31.52 -13.90 0.44
N LEU A 348 30.66 -14.86 0.76
CA LEU A 348 29.33 -14.96 0.16
C LEU A 348 28.47 -13.72 0.46
N THR A 349 28.50 -13.22 1.70
CA THR A 349 27.78 -11.99 2.07
C THR A 349 28.30 -10.80 1.26
N ARG A 350 29.62 -10.65 1.14
CA ARG A 350 30.21 -9.56 0.36
C ARG A 350 29.88 -9.68 -1.13
N MET A 351 29.95 -10.88 -1.70
CA MET A 351 29.61 -11.14 -3.10
C MET A 351 28.15 -10.81 -3.41
N VAL A 352 27.22 -11.19 -2.52
CA VAL A 352 25.78 -10.85 -2.66
C VAL A 352 25.56 -9.34 -2.67
N GLU A 353 26.21 -8.62 -1.75
CA GLU A 353 26.10 -7.16 -1.63
C GLU A 353 26.73 -6.45 -2.86
N MET A 354 27.90 -6.90 -3.30
CA MET A 354 28.57 -6.36 -4.49
C MET A 354 27.78 -6.66 -5.78
N ALA A 355 27.21 -7.86 -5.90
CA ALA A 355 26.36 -8.22 -7.03
C ALA A 355 25.10 -7.37 -7.08
N GLN A 356 24.52 -7.00 -5.93
CA GLN A 356 23.38 -6.08 -5.85
C GLN A 356 23.73 -4.69 -6.41
N VAL A 357 24.90 -4.15 -6.05
CA VAL A 357 25.36 -2.84 -6.56
C VAL A 357 25.49 -2.88 -8.09
N LEU A 358 26.09 -3.94 -8.64
CA LEU A 358 26.23 -4.08 -10.09
C LEU A 358 24.91 -4.32 -10.81
N ALA A 359 24.00 -5.12 -10.23
CA ALA A 359 22.68 -5.36 -10.80
C ALA A 359 21.90 -4.06 -10.99
N GLN A 360 21.99 -3.14 -10.03
CA GLN A 360 21.37 -1.83 -10.12
C GLN A 360 22.00 -0.96 -11.23
N LYS A 361 23.34 -0.92 -11.33
CA LYS A 361 24.04 -0.13 -12.35
C LYS A 361 23.76 -0.63 -13.78
N VAL A 362 23.59 -1.94 -13.95
CA VAL A 362 23.25 -2.57 -15.23
C VAL A 362 21.76 -2.40 -15.58
N GLY A 363 20.91 -2.02 -14.61
CA GLY A 363 19.48 -1.79 -14.83
C GLY A 363 18.62 -3.05 -14.72
N LEU A 364 19.05 -4.07 -13.96
CA LEU A 364 18.18 -5.20 -13.63
C LEU A 364 16.98 -4.73 -12.82
N ASN A 365 15.81 -5.29 -13.09
CA ASN A 365 14.61 -5.00 -12.29
C ASN A 365 14.72 -5.63 -10.89
N GLU A 366 13.87 -5.20 -9.95
CA GLU A 366 13.93 -5.69 -8.57
C GLU A 366 13.80 -7.22 -8.46
N PRO A 367 12.83 -7.89 -9.15
CA PRO A 367 12.74 -9.35 -9.11
C PRO A 367 14.00 -10.07 -9.59
N GLU A 368 14.65 -9.58 -10.65
CA GLU A 368 15.89 -10.15 -11.18
C GLU A 368 17.07 -9.94 -10.24
N ALA A 369 17.21 -8.74 -9.68
CA ALA A 369 18.24 -8.43 -8.70
C ALA A 369 18.04 -9.24 -7.41
N HIS A 370 16.80 -9.44 -6.96
CA HIS A 370 16.47 -10.30 -5.82
C HIS A 370 16.83 -11.76 -6.10
N ALA A 371 16.46 -12.29 -7.27
CA ALA A 371 16.84 -13.66 -7.66
C ALA A 371 18.36 -13.84 -7.73
N LEU A 372 19.11 -12.86 -8.24
CA LEU A 372 20.58 -12.91 -8.29
C LEU A 372 21.18 -13.02 -6.89
N ARG A 373 20.69 -12.23 -5.93
CA ARG A 373 21.17 -12.27 -4.54
C ARG A 373 20.97 -13.63 -3.88
N LEU A 374 19.86 -14.31 -4.18
CA LEU A 374 19.60 -15.66 -3.68
C LEU A 374 20.38 -16.74 -4.45
N ALA A 375 20.73 -16.49 -5.71
CA ALA A 375 21.44 -17.46 -6.54
C ALA A 375 22.95 -17.47 -6.32
N VAL A 376 23.58 -16.32 -6.06
CA VAL A 376 25.04 -16.17 -5.87
C VAL A 376 25.61 -17.16 -4.83
N PRO A 377 25.00 -17.37 -3.64
CA PRO A 377 25.53 -18.33 -2.66
C PRO A 377 25.63 -19.78 -3.14
N LEU A 378 24.96 -20.13 -4.24
CA LEU A 378 24.90 -21.49 -4.78
C LEU A 378 25.81 -21.71 -5.99
N LEU A 379 26.52 -20.69 -6.49
CA LEU A 379 27.34 -20.82 -7.71
C LEU A 379 28.43 -21.90 -7.57
N ASP A 380 28.95 -22.11 -6.36
CA ASP A 380 29.97 -23.11 -6.04
C ASP A 380 29.39 -24.44 -5.53
N ILE A 381 28.09 -24.71 -5.70
CA ILE A 381 27.46 -25.92 -5.14
C ILE A 381 28.10 -27.22 -5.64
N GLY A 382 28.62 -27.19 -6.85
CA GLY A 382 29.29 -28.34 -7.46
C GLY A 382 30.62 -28.69 -6.81
N THR A 383 31.22 -27.82 -5.99
CA THR A 383 32.47 -28.12 -5.29
C THR A 383 32.32 -29.28 -4.30
N SER A 384 31.08 -29.65 -3.96
CA SER A 384 30.74 -30.84 -3.18
C SER A 384 31.31 -32.16 -3.73
N ILE A 385 31.58 -32.27 -5.04
CA ILE A 385 32.22 -33.45 -5.64
C ILE A 385 33.75 -33.42 -5.55
N VAL A 386 34.35 -32.25 -5.31
CA VAL A 386 35.80 -32.07 -5.31
C VAL A 386 36.36 -32.44 -3.93
N PRO A 387 37.34 -33.36 -3.84
CA PRO A 387 37.93 -33.73 -2.57
C PRO A 387 38.51 -32.54 -1.79
N LYS A 388 38.20 -32.44 -0.48
CA LYS A 388 38.76 -31.41 0.41
C LYS A 388 40.28 -31.35 0.39
N SER A 389 40.94 -32.51 0.23
CA SER A 389 42.41 -32.59 0.12
C SER A 389 42.98 -31.84 -1.09
N ILE A 390 42.18 -31.64 -2.15
CA ILE A 390 42.54 -30.84 -3.32
C ILE A 390 42.25 -29.36 -3.06
N LEU A 391 41.06 -29.04 -2.55
CA LEU A 391 40.61 -27.66 -2.31
C LEU A 391 41.43 -26.94 -1.24
N GLN A 392 41.92 -27.67 -0.26
CA GLN A 392 42.75 -27.15 0.84
C GLN A 392 44.25 -27.40 0.61
N LYS A 393 44.72 -27.71 -0.61
CA LYS A 393 46.10 -28.16 -0.88
C LYS A 393 47.13 -27.04 -1.00
N SER A 394 48.21 -27.10 -0.22
CA SER A 394 49.19 -26.00 -0.10
C SER A 394 50.31 -25.83 -1.08
N SER A 395 50.59 -26.90 -1.78
CA SER A 395 51.45 -26.85 -2.93
C SER A 395 50.63 -26.47 -4.18
N PRO A 396 51.28 -26.04 -5.26
CA PRO A 396 50.66 -25.94 -6.57
C PRO A 396 49.85 -27.20 -6.93
N LEU A 397 48.69 -26.97 -7.57
CA LEU A 397 47.82 -28.03 -8.08
C LEU A 397 48.41 -28.63 -9.36
N SER A 398 48.25 -29.93 -9.55
CA SER A 398 48.58 -30.59 -10.83
C SER A 398 47.50 -30.32 -11.89
N ASP A 399 47.81 -30.53 -13.17
CA ASP A 399 46.83 -30.37 -14.25
C ASP A 399 45.59 -31.26 -14.06
N GLU A 400 45.77 -32.47 -13.51
CA GLU A 400 44.66 -33.37 -13.19
C GLU A 400 43.79 -32.83 -12.04
N GLU A 401 44.40 -32.23 -11.02
CA GLU A 401 43.67 -31.61 -9.91
C GLU A 401 42.92 -30.36 -10.35
N VAL A 402 43.54 -29.53 -11.22
CA VAL A 402 42.87 -28.39 -11.84
C VAL A 402 41.68 -28.86 -12.68
N PHE A 403 41.84 -29.91 -13.48
CA PHE A 403 40.75 -30.48 -14.26
C PHE A 403 39.59 -30.95 -13.37
N LYS A 404 39.89 -31.65 -12.27
CA LYS A 404 38.87 -32.07 -11.28
C LYS A 404 38.15 -30.89 -10.64
N ILE A 405 38.87 -29.81 -10.30
CA ILE A 405 38.24 -28.60 -9.77
C ILE A 405 37.30 -28.01 -10.82
N ARG A 406 37.72 -27.84 -12.08
CA ARG A 406 36.89 -27.23 -13.14
C ARG A 406 35.55 -27.94 -13.37
N GLN A 407 35.48 -29.23 -13.10
CA GLN A 407 34.24 -30.01 -13.23
C GLN A 407 33.13 -29.57 -12.27
N HIS A 408 33.43 -28.80 -11.22
CA HIS A 408 32.39 -28.31 -10.30
C HIS A 408 31.36 -27.42 -11.01
N ALA A 409 31.74 -26.67 -12.05
CA ALA A 409 30.80 -25.79 -12.74
C ALA A 409 29.69 -26.60 -13.43
N GLU A 410 30.10 -27.62 -14.19
CA GLU A 410 29.16 -28.54 -14.87
C GLU A 410 28.36 -29.38 -13.85
N PHE A 411 29.01 -29.88 -12.80
CA PHE A 411 28.32 -30.64 -11.76
C PHE A 411 27.31 -29.78 -10.98
N GLY A 412 27.66 -28.53 -10.67
CA GLY A 412 26.76 -27.58 -10.00
C GLY A 412 25.53 -27.26 -10.85
N TYR A 413 25.72 -27.08 -12.16
CA TYR A 413 24.61 -26.96 -13.10
C TYR A 413 23.71 -28.20 -13.08
N GLN A 414 24.29 -29.41 -13.13
CA GLN A 414 23.54 -30.67 -13.12
C GLN A 414 22.70 -30.88 -11.85
N ILE A 415 23.16 -30.38 -10.69
CA ILE A 415 22.39 -30.42 -9.43
C ILE A 415 21.10 -29.60 -9.54
N LEU A 416 21.12 -28.49 -10.28
CA LEU A 416 20.10 -27.45 -10.22
C LEU A 416 19.20 -27.37 -11.47
N GLN A 417 19.67 -27.86 -12.63
CA GLN A 417 19.06 -27.63 -13.95
C GLN A 417 17.60 -28.09 -14.09
N ASP A 418 17.20 -29.15 -13.39
CA ASP A 418 15.87 -29.76 -13.53
C ASP A 418 14.78 -29.02 -12.72
N SER A 419 15.15 -27.97 -12.00
CA SER A 419 14.21 -27.16 -11.23
C SER A 419 13.36 -26.26 -12.13
N SER A 420 12.07 -26.15 -11.79
CA SER A 420 11.16 -25.17 -12.41
C SER A 420 11.13 -23.82 -11.69
N ARG A 421 11.91 -23.66 -10.60
CA ARG A 421 11.92 -22.42 -9.81
C ARG A 421 12.90 -21.40 -10.40
N PRO A 422 12.49 -20.16 -10.71
CA PRO A 422 13.34 -19.16 -11.37
C PRO A 422 14.67 -18.91 -10.65
N THR A 423 14.67 -18.80 -9.32
CA THR A 423 15.89 -18.61 -8.52
C THR A 423 16.88 -19.77 -8.67
N ILE A 424 16.37 -21.00 -8.73
CA ILE A 424 17.20 -22.20 -8.86
C ILE A 424 17.72 -22.35 -10.29
N GLN A 425 16.92 -21.99 -11.30
CA GLN A 425 17.39 -21.93 -12.69
C GLN A 425 18.49 -20.89 -12.87
N MET A 426 18.35 -19.73 -12.24
CA MET A 426 19.40 -18.72 -12.21
C MET A 426 20.66 -19.27 -11.52
N ALA A 427 20.53 -19.92 -10.36
CA ALA A 427 21.65 -20.54 -9.68
C ALA A 427 22.34 -21.62 -10.55
N ALA A 428 21.58 -22.42 -11.31
CA ALA A 428 22.13 -23.40 -12.26
C ALA A 428 23.00 -22.71 -13.31
N MET A 429 22.48 -21.63 -13.91
CA MET A 429 23.19 -20.84 -14.90
C MET A 429 24.47 -20.20 -14.33
N LEU A 430 24.40 -19.60 -13.13
CA LEU A 430 25.57 -19.05 -12.46
C LEU A 430 26.62 -20.14 -12.18
N ALA A 431 26.20 -21.28 -11.65
CA ALA A 431 27.09 -22.41 -11.38
C ALA A 431 27.82 -22.87 -12.64
N LYS A 432 27.12 -22.88 -13.78
CA LYS A 432 27.72 -23.24 -15.08
C LYS A 432 28.68 -22.18 -15.61
N GLN A 433 28.31 -20.89 -15.52
CA GLN A 433 28.95 -19.83 -16.31
C GLN A 433 29.88 -18.90 -15.52
N HIS A 434 29.93 -18.95 -14.19
CA HIS A 434 30.73 -17.98 -13.40
C HIS A 434 32.25 -18.09 -13.63
N HIS A 435 32.72 -19.12 -14.33
CA HIS A 435 34.11 -19.26 -14.79
C HIS A 435 34.30 -19.07 -16.30
N GLU A 436 33.25 -18.67 -17.00
CA GLU A 436 33.38 -18.19 -18.36
C GLU A 436 34.12 -16.85 -18.38
N ARG A 437 34.86 -16.62 -19.46
CA ARG A 437 35.66 -15.40 -19.63
C ARG A 437 35.14 -14.63 -20.81
N TRP A 438 35.11 -13.30 -20.70
CA TRP A 438 34.66 -12.43 -21.80
C TRP A 438 35.34 -12.73 -23.15
N ASP A 439 36.62 -13.14 -23.13
CA ASP A 439 37.41 -13.51 -24.29
C ASP A 439 37.15 -14.93 -24.87
N GLY A 440 36.29 -15.74 -24.24
CA GLY A 440 36.00 -17.11 -24.65
C GLY A 440 37.02 -18.14 -24.20
N LYS A 441 37.98 -17.78 -23.34
CA LYS A 441 38.99 -18.72 -22.81
C LYS A 441 38.60 -19.35 -21.46
N GLY A 442 37.35 -19.13 -21.05
CA GLY A 442 36.77 -19.69 -19.83
C GLY A 442 36.39 -21.15 -19.96
N TYR A 443 35.65 -21.64 -18.98
CA TYR A 443 35.11 -23.00 -18.94
C TYR A 443 33.74 -22.98 -18.26
N PRO A 444 32.88 -24.00 -18.48
CA PRO A 444 33.11 -25.24 -19.23
C PRO A 444 32.85 -25.18 -20.74
N GLU A 445 32.15 -24.16 -21.24
CA GLU A 445 31.67 -24.08 -22.62
C GLU A 445 32.52 -23.15 -23.49
N GLY A 446 33.27 -22.22 -22.89
CA GLY A 446 34.10 -21.25 -23.62
C GLY A 446 33.25 -20.15 -24.28
N LEU A 447 32.14 -19.79 -23.63
CA LEU A 447 31.23 -18.74 -24.07
C LEU A 447 31.97 -17.40 -24.16
N LYS A 448 31.61 -16.57 -25.14
CA LYS A 448 32.29 -15.31 -25.41
C LYS A 448 31.36 -14.11 -25.35
N GLY A 449 31.82 -13.04 -24.69
CA GLY A 449 31.11 -11.78 -24.63
C GLY A 449 29.69 -11.93 -24.06
N GLU A 450 28.70 -11.47 -24.81
CA GLU A 450 27.28 -11.48 -24.42
C GLU A 450 26.62 -12.87 -24.50
N GLU A 451 27.31 -13.89 -25.00
CA GLU A 451 26.86 -15.29 -24.86
C GLU A 451 26.83 -15.72 -23.38
N ILE A 452 27.64 -15.07 -22.55
CA ILE A 452 27.63 -15.22 -21.10
C ILE A 452 26.49 -14.36 -20.56
N ASP A 453 25.62 -14.96 -19.75
CA ASP A 453 24.53 -14.21 -19.14
C ASP A 453 25.09 -13.06 -18.27
N ILE A 454 24.45 -11.89 -18.33
CA ILE A 454 24.91 -10.71 -17.59
C ILE A 454 25.01 -10.95 -16.09
N ARG A 455 24.12 -11.79 -15.52
CA ARG A 455 24.14 -12.18 -14.11
C ARG A 455 25.36 -13.04 -13.79
N SER A 456 25.76 -13.92 -14.71
CA SER A 456 26.99 -14.71 -14.61
C SER A 456 28.23 -13.83 -14.71
N ARG A 457 28.25 -12.86 -15.63
CA ARG A 457 29.34 -11.87 -15.76
C ARG A 457 29.52 -11.05 -14.47
N ILE A 458 28.42 -10.65 -13.83
CA ILE A 458 28.44 -9.99 -12.51
C ILE A 458 29.04 -10.93 -11.47
N ALA A 459 28.56 -12.17 -11.37
CA ALA A 459 29.04 -13.17 -10.40
C ALA A 459 30.55 -13.44 -10.55
N THR A 460 31.05 -13.61 -11.78
CA THR A 460 32.48 -13.79 -12.07
C THR A 460 33.31 -12.61 -11.57
N LEU A 461 32.87 -11.38 -11.85
CA LEU A 461 33.63 -10.19 -11.46
C LEU A 461 33.69 -10.04 -9.95
N VAL A 462 32.56 -10.21 -9.24
CA VAL A 462 32.54 -10.05 -7.77
C VAL A 462 33.27 -11.18 -7.05
N ASP A 463 33.21 -12.42 -7.56
CA ASP A 463 33.98 -13.55 -7.01
C ASP A 463 35.48 -13.28 -7.10
N VAL A 464 35.97 -12.91 -8.29
CA VAL A 464 37.40 -12.65 -8.48
C VAL A 464 37.84 -11.40 -7.69
N PHE A 465 37.04 -10.35 -7.66
CA PHE A 465 37.35 -9.14 -6.90
C PHE A 465 37.46 -9.45 -5.40
N ASP A 466 36.52 -10.20 -4.83
CA ASP A 466 36.54 -10.61 -3.42
C ASP A 466 37.77 -11.49 -3.11
N ALA A 467 38.01 -12.48 -3.98
CA ALA A 467 39.10 -13.43 -3.86
C ALA A 467 40.49 -12.77 -3.89
N LEU A 468 40.67 -11.68 -4.65
CA LEU A 468 41.95 -10.98 -4.74
C LEU A 468 42.23 -10.10 -3.51
N LEU A 469 41.20 -9.56 -2.85
CA LEU A 469 41.34 -8.67 -1.69
C LEU A 469 41.46 -9.42 -0.35
N ASN A 470 41.21 -10.73 -0.33
CA ASN A 470 41.19 -11.53 0.89
C ASN A 470 42.28 -12.62 0.89
N GLU A 471 42.76 -12.96 2.08
CA GLU A 471 43.77 -14.01 2.23
C GLU A 471 43.18 -15.39 1.93
N ARG A 472 43.91 -16.19 1.15
CA ARG A 472 43.60 -17.59 0.87
C ARG A 472 44.80 -18.47 1.25
N PRO A 473 44.62 -19.78 1.52
CA PRO A 473 45.67 -20.64 2.04
C PRO A 473 47.04 -20.54 1.32
N TYR A 474 47.06 -20.22 0.01
CA TYR A 474 48.29 -20.13 -0.81
C TYR A 474 48.52 -18.77 -1.49
N LYS A 475 47.69 -17.77 -1.17
CA LYS A 475 47.78 -16.45 -1.76
C LYS A 475 47.49 -15.38 -0.71
N PRO A 476 48.45 -14.49 -0.41
CA PRO A 476 48.17 -13.34 0.44
C PRO A 476 47.18 -12.40 -0.25
N ALA A 477 46.40 -11.67 0.54
CA ALA A 477 45.54 -10.60 0.06
C ALA A 477 46.36 -9.57 -0.75
N TRP A 478 45.79 -9.08 -1.85
CA TRP A 478 46.40 -8.01 -2.64
C TRP A 478 45.99 -6.64 -2.12
N THR A 479 46.84 -5.65 -2.38
CA THR A 479 46.49 -4.24 -2.17
C THR A 479 45.43 -3.80 -3.17
N ILE A 480 44.57 -2.85 -2.78
CA ILE A 480 43.52 -2.29 -3.65
C ILE A 480 44.10 -1.83 -4.99
N ASP A 481 45.22 -1.09 -4.98
CA ASP A 481 45.89 -0.61 -6.20
C ASP A 481 46.27 -1.74 -7.16
N LYS A 482 46.67 -2.90 -6.61
CA LYS A 482 47.05 -4.07 -7.42
C LYS A 482 45.83 -4.75 -8.00
N VAL A 483 44.73 -4.84 -7.25
CA VAL A 483 43.46 -5.37 -7.75
C VAL A 483 42.92 -4.48 -8.87
N VAL A 484 42.93 -3.16 -8.69
CA VAL A 484 42.53 -2.17 -9.71
C VAL A 484 43.36 -2.32 -10.99
N ALA A 485 44.69 -2.42 -10.86
CA ALA A 485 45.57 -2.61 -12.01
C ALA A 485 45.23 -3.89 -12.80
N VAL A 486 44.94 -5.00 -12.10
CA VAL A 486 44.57 -6.26 -12.74
C VAL A 486 43.17 -6.21 -13.35
N LEU A 487 42.19 -5.55 -12.73
CA LEU A 487 40.88 -5.34 -13.35
C LEU A 487 41.00 -4.56 -14.66
N GLN A 488 41.85 -3.53 -14.69
CA GLN A 488 42.12 -2.75 -15.90
C GLN A 488 42.85 -3.59 -16.97
N GLU A 489 43.82 -4.42 -16.58
CA GLU A 489 44.54 -5.30 -17.50
C GLU A 489 43.65 -6.40 -18.11
N GLU A 490 42.73 -6.95 -17.32
CA GLU A 490 41.81 -8.02 -17.71
C GLU A 490 40.48 -7.51 -18.28
N ASN A 491 40.31 -6.18 -18.41
CA ASN A 491 39.16 -5.54 -19.05
C ASN A 491 39.06 -5.98 -20.52
N GLY A 492 37.90 -6.55 -20.91
CA GLY A 492 37.68 -7.09 -22.25
C GLY A 492 38.42 -8.41 -22.51
N LYS A 493 39.07 -8.99 -21.48
CA LYS A 493 39.68 -10.32 -21.50
C LYS A 493 38.93 -11.27 -20.57
N HIS A 494 39.17 -11.17 -19.27
CA HIS A 494 38.43 -11.96 -18.29
C HIS A 494 37.04 -11.38 -18.10
N PHE A 495 36.96 -10.06 -17.96
CA PHE A 495 35.78 -9.38 -17.47
C PHE A 495 35.11 -8.57 -18.58
N ASP A 496 33.79 -8.46 -18.45
CA ASP A 496 32.99 -7.51 -19.22
C ASP A 496 33.51 -6.07 -19.01
N PRO A 497 33.87 -5.34 -20.09
CA PRO A 497 34.35 -3.98 -19.99
C PRO A 497 33.44 -3.02 -19.22
N GLN A 498 32.12 -3.14 -19.42
CA GLN A 498 31.13 -2.27 -18.80
C GLN A 498 31.06 -2.50 -17.30
N LEU A 499 31.13 -3.76 -16.86
CA LEU A 499 31.12 -4.07 -15.43
C LEU A 499 32.40 -3.60 -14.73
N VAL A 500 33.55 -3.70 -15.39
CA VAL A 500 34.82 -3.15 -14.86
C VAL A 500 34.72 -1.64 -14.68
N GLU A 501 34.18 -0.92 -15.66
CA GLU A 501 33.93 0.52 -15.56
C GLU A 501 33.07 0.85 -14.34
N TYR A 502 31.95 0.16 -14.16
CA TYR A 502 31.06 0.35 -13.00
C TYR A 502 31.73 0.09 -11.65
N VAL A 503 32.59 -0.93 -11.54
CA VAL A 503 33.36 -1.20 -10.31
C VAL A 503 34.38 -0.08 -10.05
N LEU A 504 35.05 0.41 -11.10
CA LEU A 504 36.08 1.44 -10.95
C LEU A 504 35.49 2.82 -10.62
N GLU A 505 34.37 3.20 -11.24
CA GLU A 505 33.66 4.44 -10.95
C GLU A 505 33.16 4.51 -9.51
N ASP A 506 32.72 3.37 -8.96
CA ASP A 506 32.12 3.28 -7.63
C ASP A 506 32.93 2.40 -6.67
N LEU A 507 34.25 2.33 -6.90
CA LEU A 507 35.18 1.56 -6.08
C LEU A 507 35.00 1.80 -4.57
N PRO A 508 34.76 3.05 -4.09
CA PRO A 508 34.49 3.30 -2.68
C PRO A 508 33.34 2.46 -2.10
N ALA A 509 32.26 2.21 -2.85
CA ALA A 509 31.14 1.38 -2.39
C ALA A 509 31.55 -0.09 -2.20
N PHE A 510 32.31 -0.65 -3.15
CA PHE A 510 32.81 -2.04 -3.06
C PHE A 510 33.79 -2.21 -1.89
N ILE A 511 34.67 -1.23 -1.66
CA ILE A 511 35.59 -1.24 -0.52
C ILE A 511 34.84 -1.04 0.81
N ALA A 512 33.78 -0.23 0.83
CA ALA A 512 32.92 -0.11 2.02
C ALA A 512 32.24 -1.43 2.38
N ILE A 513 31.82 -2.23 1.39
CA ILE A 513 31.28 -3.58 1.61
C ILE A 513 32.34 -4.50 2.24
N GLN A 514 33.58 -4.48 1.73
CA GLN A 514 34.70 -5.22 2.32
C GLN A 514 34.92 -4.85 3.78
N ALA A 515 34.94 -3.55 4.09
CA ALA A 515 35.13 -3.05 5.45
C ALA A 515 33.97 -3.38 6.40
N ARG A 516 32.73 -3.43 5.88
CA ARG A 516 31.53 -3.77 6.66
C ARG A 516 31.48 -5.25 7.05
N TYR A 517 32.02 -6.13 6.21
CA TYR A 517 31.97 -7.58 6.41
C TYR A 517 33.39 -8.21 6.38
N PRO A 518 34.27 -7.86 7.33
CA PRO A 518 35.61 -8.43 7.39
C PRO A 518 35.56 -9.92 7.74
N ASN A 519 36.51 -10.71 7.26
CA ASN A 519 36.66 -12.10 7.73
C ASN A 519 36.94 -12.11 9.24
N LYS A 520 36.31 -13.03 9.96
CA LYS A 520 36.52 -13.20 11.40
C LYS A 520 37.81 -14.01 11.62
N THR A 521 38.70 -13.47 12.44
CA THR A 521 39.94 -14.13 12.92
C THR A 521 39.66 -15.24 13.91
#